data_AF-A6NY60-F1
#
_entry.id   AF-A6NY60-F1
#
_cell.length_a   1.000
_cell.length_b   1.000
_cell.length_c   1.000
_cell.angle_alpha   90.00
_cell.angle_beta   90.00
_cell.angle_gamma   90.00
#
_symmetry.space_group_name_H-M   'P 1'
#
loop_
_entity.id
_entity.type
_entity.pdbx_description
1 polymer ?
#
loop_
_entity_poly.entity_id
_entity_poly.type
_entity_poly.pdbx_seq_one_letter_code
_entity_poly.pdbx_strand_id
1 'polypeptide(L)'
;MADGANKNVTLASVRSGQKKLQRDDVTKSEDIKQLQRAIYMAGFWSSPSEPDGVYGIYTECAVRGFQYEKGLQTSGVVDKATLSKLEAWSGTLSATRSKSPALTYIRRGTQYAVSGDIGAAPTQIRGLLIKKGYNCASTGPFNAELVGVVKKFQKDSGLTQDGSVGQVTLAVLENTVSDTGWLSNGTVRLTAGLLARCGFKQTLLCSEFVSKLNSFFNTYKINTKPKVRQVLAQILAETQYGTRLMEGGYRAGVKVKWDGAARYFPYYGGGFIHVTFDYAYRDFSAYINDPKAFTPEEYATQHVAYTHPGTSAGWFLTVLKKSQWDRISWSAGEEKVCKAVTDVVRGVGLPYKERYEFYKKIATILK
;
A
#
# COMPACT_ATOMS: atom_id res chain seq x y z
N MET A 1 -31.65 14.79 17.19
CA MET A 1 -30.19 14.65 16.96
C MET A 1 -29.85 15.61 15.83
N ALA A 2 -28.93 16.55 16.05
CA ALA A 2 -28.49 17.43 14.97
C ALA A 2 -27.89 16.57 13.86
N ASP A 3 -28.29 16.85 12.63
CA ASP A 3 -27.73 16.19 11.47
C ASP A 3 -26.22 16.49 11.37
N GLY A 4 -25.40 15.48 11.07
CA GLY A 4 -23.95 15.67 10.89
C GLY A 4 -23.64 16.60 9.72
N ALA A 5 -22.49 17.26 9.76
CA ALA A 5 -22.07 18.22 8.74
C ALA A 5 -22.01 17.63 7.31
N ASN A 6 -21.87 16.31 7.18
CA ASN A 6 -21.87 15.61 5.90
C ASN A 6 -23.24 15.11 5.44
N LYS A 7 -24.33 15.42 6.16
CA LYS A 7 -25.68 15.01 5.72
C LYS A 7 -25.95 15.54 4.32
N ASN A 8 -26.39 14.64 3.43
CA ASN A 8 -26.69 14.91 2.02
C ASN A 8 -25.49 15.46 1.21
N VAL A 9 -24.25 15.30 1.70
CA VAL A 9 -23.05 15.59 0.91
C VAL A 9 -22.69 14.36 0.08
N THR A 10 -22.45 14.56 -1.21
CA THR A 10 -22.07 13.51 -2.16
C THR A 10 -20.78 13.90 -2.86
N LEU A 11 -20.06 12.94 -3.42
CA LEU A 11 -18.86 13.22 -4.23
C LEU A 11 -19.19 14.15 -5.41
N ALA A 12 -20.41 14.04 -5.97
CA ALA A 12 -20.86 14.93 -7.04
C ALA A 12 -21.01 16.39 -6.57
N SER A 13 -21.59 16.63 -5.38
CA SER A 13 -21.73 18.00 -4.85
C SER A 13 -20.42 18.60 -4.35
N VAL A 14 -19.46 17.77 -3.94
CA VAL A 14 -18.07 18.21 -3.69
C VAL A 14 -17.36 18.55 -5.00
N ARG A 15 -17.52 17.72 -6.03
CA ARG A 15 -16.91 17.93 -7.36
C ARG A 15 -17.41 19.21 -8.03
N SER A 16 -18.70 19.54 -7.87
CA SER A 16 -19.27 20.81 -8.34
C SER A 16 -18.81 22.02 -7.54
N GLY A 17 -18.24 21.82 -6.34
CA GLY A 17 -17.83 22.89 -5.41
C GLY A 17 -18.95 23.42 -4.54
N GLN A 18 -20.14 22.81 -4.57
CA GLN A 18 -21.30 23.24 -3.78
C GLN A 18 -21.21 22.80 -2.31
N LYS A 19 -20.52 21.68 -2.05
CA LYS A 19 -20.36 21.09 -0.72
C LYS A 19 -18.91 20.67 -0.49
N LYS A 20 -18.62 20.27 0.75
CA LYS A 20 -17.34 19.73 1.19
C LYS A 20 -17.59 18.62 2.21
N LEU A 21 -16.71 17.63 2.27
CA LEU A 21 -16.72 16.61 3.32
C LEU A 21 -15.75 17.01 4.42
N GLN A 22 -16.18 16.93 5.67
CA GLN A 22 -15.36 17.27 6.84
C GLN A 22 -15.66 16.33 7.99
N ARG A 23 -14.87 16.36 9.05
CA ARG A 23 -15.15 15.53 10.23
C ARG A 23 -16.49 15.89 10.87
N ASP A 24 -17.34 14.89 11.06
CA ASP A 24 -18.56 15.00 11.87
C ASP A 24 -18.80 13.80 12.78
N ASP A 25 -17.96 12.75 12.70
CA ASP A 25 -17.97 11.53 13.53
C ASP A 25 -19.29 10.73 13.52
N VAL A 26 -20.33 11.17 12.80
CA VAL A 26 -21.68 10.58 12.88
C VAL A 26 -22.26 10.20 11.51
N THR A 27 -21.91 10.91 10.44
CA THR A 27 -22.52 10.63 9.13
C THR A 27 -21.82 9.44 8.48
N LYS A 28 -22.60 8.42 8.13
CA LYS A 28 -22.16 7.25 7.37
C LYS A 28 -22.65 7.30 5.93
N SER A 29 -21.76 7.21 4.95
CA SER A 29 -22.14 7.14 3.53
C SER A 29 -21.14 6.35 2.69
N GLU A 30 -21.60 5.82 1.56
CA GLU A 30 -20.73 5.16 0.58
C GLU A 30 -19.81 6.16 -0.13
N ASP A 31 -20.22 7.42 -0.32
CA ASP A 31 -19.35 8.49 -0.83
C ASP A 31 -18.09 8.67 0.05
N ILE A 32 -18.27 8.74 1.39
CA ILE A 32 -17.15 8.81 2.34
C ILE A 32 -16.32 7.53 2.28
N LYS A 33 -16.95 6.36 2.19
CA LYS A 33 -16.23 5.08 2.14
C LYS A 33 -15.34 4.97 0.91
N GLN A 34 -15.82 5.47 -0.24
CA GLN A 34 -15.08 5.45 -1.49
C GLN A 34 -13.93 6.47 -1.49
N LEU A 35 -14.12 7.63 -0.86
CA LEU A 35 -13.04 8.58 -0.55
C LEU A 35 -11.97 7.94 0.34
N GLN A 36 -12.36 7.31 1.46
CA GLN A 36 -11.46 6.61 2.38
C GLN A 36 -10.68 5.50 1.67
N ARG A 37 -11.35 4.72 0.82
CA ARG A 37 -10.69 3.67 0.03
C ARG A 37 -9.63 4.23 -0.91
N ALA A 38 -9.93 5.34 -1.59
CA ALA A 38 -8.96 5.99 -2.47
C ALA A 38 -7.75 6.54 -1.71
N ILE A 39 -7.98 7.21 -0.57
CA ILE A 39 -6.88 7.76 0.24
C ILE A 39 -6.02 6.67 0.89
N TYR A 40 -6.64 5.52 1.21
CA TYR A 40 -5.94 4.32 1.66
C TYR A 40 -5.01 3.79 0.59
N MET A 41 -5.53 3.51 -0.60
CA MET A 41 -4.70 3.00 -1.70
C MET A 41 -3.60 3.99 -2.12
N ALA A 42 -3.81 5.29 -1.90
CA ALA A 42 -2.81 6.33 -2.12
C ALA A 42 -1.70 6.37 -1.07
N GLY A 43 -1.81 5.57 0.01
CA GLY A 43 -0.78 5.41 1.04
C GLY A 43 -0.89 6.34 2.24
N PHE A 44 -2.04 6.99 2.46
CA PHE A 44 -2.24 7.97 3.55
C PHE A 44 -3.08 7.45 4.72
N TRP A 45 -3.51 6.18 4.68
CA TRP A 45 -4.36 5.59 5.71
C TRP A 45 -3.54 4.96 6.83
N SER A 46 -3.77 5.45 8.04
CA SER A 46 -3.18 4.97 9.29
C SER A 46 -4.24 4.55 10.31
N SER A 47 -5.52 4.51 9.94
CA SER A 47 -6.57 3.99 10.83
C SER A 47 -6.28 2.53 11.15
N PRO A 48 -6.44 2.08 12.41
CA PRO A 48 -6.36 0.66 12.73
C PRO A 48 -7.43 -0.16 12.01
N SER A 49 -8.56 0.45 11.66
CA SER A 49 -9.72 -0.19 11.01
C SER A 49 -9.77 0.08 9.50
N GLU A 50 -10.48 -0.79 8.78
CA GLU A 50 -10.80 -0.60 7.36
C GLU A 50 -11.77 0.58 7.14
N PRO A 51 -11.82 1.16 5.92
CA PRO A 51 -12.80 2.17 5.54
C PRO A 51 -14.25 1.78 5.89
N ASP A 52 -14.89 2.59 6.73
CA ASP A 52 -16.20 2.32 7.32
C ASP A 52 -17.32 3.23 6.79
N GLY A 53 -16.97 4.26 6.02
CA GLY A 53 -17.88 5.28 5.52
C GLY A 53 -18.19 6.41 6.49
N VAL A 54 -17.50 6.50 7.63
CA VAL A 54 -17.66 7.59 8.62
C VAL A 54 -16.48 8.55 8.55
N TYR A 55 -16.77 9.84 8.40
CA TYR A 55 -15.71 10.86 8.38
C TYR A 55 -15.29 11.20 9.81
N GLY A 56 -14.46 10.33 10.41
CA GLY A 56 -13.87 10.53 11.73
C GLY A 56 -12.44 11.07 11.72
N ILE A 57 -11.81 11.10 12.90
CA ILE A 57 -10.45 11.64 13.09
C ILE A 57 -9.40 11.03 12.15
N TYR A 58 -9.43 9.72 11.90
CA TYR A 58 -8.44 9.10 11.02
C TYR A 58 -8.66 9.47 9.55
N THR A 59 -9.92 9.66 9.12
CA THR A 59 -10.24 10.18 7.78
C THR A 59 -9.71 11.60 7.63
N GLU A 60 -9.97 12.46 8.63
CA GLU A 60 -9.46 13.84 8.67
C GLU A 60 -7.93 13.89 8.60
N CYS A 61 -7.24 13.07 9.41
CA CYS A 61 -5.79 13.00 9.43
C CYS A 61 -5.23 12.48 8.09
N ALA A 62 -5.82 11.44 7.50
CA ALA A 62 -5.41 10.95 6.19
C ALA A 62 -5.56 12.05 5.11
N VAL A 63 -6.65 12.84 5.18
CA VAL A 63 -6.90 13.96 4.26
C VAL A 63 -5.90 15.10 4.48
N ARG A 64 -5.61 15.48 5.73
CA ARG A 64 -4.52 16.44 6.04
C ARG A 64 -3.21 15.96 5.46
N GLY A 65 -2.92 14.68 5.61
CA GLY A 65 -1.68 14.11 5.11
C GLY A 65 -1.55 14.16 3.60
N PHE A 66 -2.60 13.75 2.89
CA PHE A 66 -2.69 13.87 1.45
C PHE A 66 -2.56 15.33 1.01
N GLN A 67 -3.29 16.26 1.64
CA GLN A 67 -3.23 17.69 1.30
C GLN A 67 -1.81 18.24 1.44
N TYR A 68 -1.14 17.94 2.54
CA TYR A 68 0.22 18.38 2.81
C TYR A 68 1.20 17.88 1.73
N GLU A 69 1.21 16.58 1.41
CA GLU A 69 2.11 16.02 0.38
C GLU A 69 1.74 16.46 -1.04
N LYS A 70 0.50 16.89 -1.28
CA LYS A 70 0.03 17.37 -2.59
C LYS A 70 0.10 18.89 -2.74
N GLY A 71 0.62 19.61 -1.75
CA GLY A 71 0.73 21.07 -1.78
C GLY A 71 -0.63 21.78 -1.81
N LEU A 72 -1.63 21.18 -1.17
CA LEU A 72 -2.97 21.76 -1.00
C LEU A 72 -3.09 22.46 0.35
N GLN A 73 -4.13 23.28 0.51
CA GLN A 73 -4.50 23.80 1.83
C GLN A 73 -4.76 22.62 2.78
N THR A 74 -3.97 22.53 3.85
CA THR A 74 -4.01 21.41 4.78
C THR A 74 -5.05 21.63 5.87
N SER A 75 -6.31 21.41 5.53
CA SER A 75 -7.47 21.65 6.40
C SER A 75 -8.05 20.39 7.03
N GLY A 76 -7.82 19.21 6.42
CA GLY A 76 -8.56 17.99 6.75
C GLY A 76 -9.99 18.00 6.22
N VAL A 77 -10.34 18.96 5.36
CA VAL A 77 -11.64 19.07 4.68
C VAL A 77 -11.47 18.72 3.21
N VAL A 78 -12.28 17.82 2.68
CA VAL A 78 -12.29 17.51 1.24
C VAL A 78 -13.21 18.48 0.53
N ASP A 79 -12.59 19.49 -0.06
CA ASP A 79 -13.19 20.42 -1.01
C ASP A 79 -12.99 19.94 -2.46
N LYS A 80 -13.43 20.77 -3.42
CA LYS A 80 -13.29 20.49 -4.86
C LYS A 80 -11.83 20.25 -5.27
N ALA A 81 -10.88 21.02 -4.75
CA ALA A 81 -9.47 20.91 -5.10
C ALA A 81 -8.86 19.60 -4.58
N THR A 82 -9.17 19.25 -3.33
CA THR A 82 -8.74 18.00 -2.70
C THR A 82 -9.32 16.78 -3.43
N LEU A 83 -10.62 16.79 -3.71
CA LEU A 83 -11.26 15.71 -4.45
C LEU A 83 -10.68 15.58 -5.87
N SER A 84 -10.53 16.69 -6.59
CA SER A 84 -9.97 16.68 -7.95
C SER A 84 -8.56 16.08 -7.98
N LYS A 85 -7.69 16.44 -7.03
CA LYS A 85 -6.35 15.87 -6.95
C LYS A 85 -6.37 14.36 -6.64
N LEU A 86 -7.27 13.92 -5.76
CA LEU A 86 -7.41 12.49 -5.45
C LEU A 86 -7.95 11.70 -6.65
N GLU A 87 -8.97 12.23 -7.34
CA GLU A 87 -9.56 11.59 -8.54
C GLU A 87 -8.60 11.55 -9.73
N ALA A 88 -7.69 12.52 -9.86
CA ALA A 88 -6.61 12.45 -10.83
C ALA A 88 -5.67 11.25 -10.58
N TRP A 89 -5.57 10.79 -9.32
CA TRP A 89 -4.77 9.61 -8.96
C TRP A 89 -5.60 8.31 -9.03
N SER A 90 -6.83 8.30 -8.50
CA SER A 90 -7.67 7.11 -8.35
C SER A 90 -8.58 6.81 -9.54
N GLY A 91 -8.79 7.78 -10.43
CA GLY A 91 -9.98 7.84 -11.27
C GLY A 91 -11.18 8.45 -10.53
N THR A 92 -12.22 8.79 -11.30
CA THR A 92 -13.45 9.39 -10.75
C THR A 92 -14.11 8.45 -9.75
N LEU A 93 -14.33 8.94 -8.54
CA LEU A 93 -14.97 8.22 -7.47
C LEU A 93 -16.49 8.35 -7.59
N SER A 94 -17.16 7.25 -7.22
CA SER A 94 -18.62 7.12 -7.19
C SER A 94 -18.99 6.32 -5.97
N ALA A 95 -20.11 6.68 -5.34
CA ALA A 95 -20.70 5.95 -4.21
C ALA A 95 -21.03 4.50 -4.57
N THR A 96 -21.41 4.25 -5.82
CA THR A 96 -21.76 2.91 -6.30
C THR A 96 -20.70 2.37 -7.25
N ARG A 97 -20.53 1.04 -7.22
CA ARG A 97 -19.67 0.32 -8.17
C ARG A 97 -20.31 0.34 -9.56
N SER A 98 -19.51 0.67 -10.58
CA SER A 98 -19.92 0.57 -11.99
C SER A 98 -20.13 -0.89 -12.41
N LYS A 99 -21.16 -1.19 -13.22
CA LYS A 99 -21.31 -2.46 -13.95
C LYS A 99 -20.37 -2.58 -15.16
N SER A 100 -19.68 -1.50 -15.50
CA SER A 100 -18.63 -1.45 -16.51
C SER A 100 -17.38 -0.85 -15.85
N PRO A 101 -16.71 -1.58 -14.94
CA PRO A 101 -15.52 -1.07 -14.28
C PRO A 101 -14.37 -0.93 -15.27
N ALA A 102 -13.53 0.08 -15.10
CA ALA A 102 -12.31 0.24 -15.89
C ALA A 102 -11.14 -0.50 -15.20
N LEU A 103 -10.28 -1.16 -15.98
CA LEU A 103 -9.08 -1.83 -15.46
C LEU A 103 -8.14 -0.87 -14.72
N THR A 104 -8.09 0.41 -15.10
CA THR A 104 -7.34 1.44 -14.37
C THR A 104 -7.84 1.60 -12.93
N TYR A 105 -9.16 1.51 -12.70
CA TYR A 105 -9.75 1.66 -11.36
C TYR A 105 -9.61 0.36 -10.55
N ILE A 106 -9.65 -0.80 -11.22
CA ILE A 106 -9.32 -2.09 -10.60
C ILE A 106 -7.85 -2.10 -10.15
N ARG A 107 -6.93 -1.61 -10.99
CA ARG A 107 -5.49 -1.50 -10.69
C ARG A 107 -5.22 -0.57 -9.50
N ARG A 108 -6.00 0.51 -9.36
CA ARG A 108 -5.95 1.42 -8.20
C ARG A 108 -6.67 0.87 -6.96
N GLY A 109 -7.30 -0.30 -7.07
CA GLY A 109 -8.00 -0.93 -5.96
C GLY A 109 -9.32 -0.25 -5.56
N THR A 110 -9.82 0.71 -6.35
CA THR A 110 -11.08 1.45 -6.08
C THR A 110 -12.31 0.80 -6.72
N GLN A 111 -12.11 -0.12 -7.67
CA GLN A 111 -13.14 -0.97 -8.25
C GLN A 111 -12.66 -2.42 -8.40
N TYR A 112 -13.55 -3.28 -8.88
CA TYR A 112 -13.30 -4.70 -9.15
C TYR A 112 -14.33 -5.20 -10.17
N ALA A 113 -13.97 -6.23 -10.93
CA ALA A 113 -14.87 -6.90 -11.87
C ALA A 113 -15.48 -8.17 -11.26
N VAL A 114 -16.77 -8.38 -11.48
CA VAL A 114 -17.58 -9.51 -10.97
C VAL A 114 -18.63 -9.95 -11.97
N SER A 115 -19.30 -11.06 -11.66
CA SER A 115 -20.43 -11.59 -12.42
C SER A 115 -21.46 -10.51 -12.78
N GLY A 116 -21.87 -10.48 -14.05
CA GLY A 116 -22.84 -9.51 -14.58
C GLY A 116 -22.21 -8.21 -15.09
N ASP A 117 -20.90 -8.02 -14.93
CA ASP A 117 -20.21 -6.87 -15.52
C ASP A 117 -20.12 -6.96 -17.04
N ILE A 118 -20.15 -5.80 -17.67
CA ILE A 118 -20.13 -5.61 -19.12
C ILE A 118 -19.02 -4.63 -19.52
N GLY A 119 -18.89 -4.36 -20.82
CA GLY A 119 -17.96 -3.37 -21.35
C GLY A 119 -16.53 -3.89 -21.54
N ALA A 120 -15.56 -3.00 -21.44
CA ALA A 120 -14.18 -3.28 -21.84
C ALA A 120 -13.45 -4.23 -20.88
N ALA A 121 -13.68 -4.11 -19.56
CA ALA A 121 -12.93 -4.89 -18.59
C ALA A 121 -13.09 -6.42 -18.73
N PRO A 122 -14.29 -7.00 -18.87
CA PRO A 122 -14.43 -8.43 -19.10
C PRO A 122 -13.66 -8.93 -20.33
N THR A 123 -13.73 -8.19 -21.45
CA THR A 123 -12.99 -8.50 -22.69
C THR A 123 -11.48 -8.46 -22.48
N GLN A 124 -10.98 -7.43 -21.79
CA GLN A 124 -9.55 -7.30 -21.50
C GLN A 124 -9.06 -8.37 -20.51
N ILE A 125 -9.86 -8.73 -19.51
CA ILE A 125 -9.58 -9.83 -18.55
C ILE A 125 -9.50 -11.17 -19.29
N ARG A 126 -10.45 -11.46 -20.19
CA ARG A 126 -10.42 -12.64 -21.07
C ARG A 126 -9.12 -12.69 -21.87
N GLY A 127 -8.75 -11.58 -22.50
CA GLY A 127 -7.49 -11.47 -23.23
C GLY A 127 -6.25 -11.75 -22.37
N LEU A 128 -6.22 -11.27 -21.12
CA LEU A 128 -5.14 -11.59 -20.18
C LEU A 128 -5.12 -13.07 -19.78
N LEU A 129 -6.28 -13.67 -19.51
CA LEU A 129 -6.41 -15.09 -19.21
C LEU A 129 -5.94 -15.97 -20.37
N ILE A 130 -6.33 -15.64 -21.61
CA ILE A 130 -5.88 -16.33 -22.82
C ILE A 130 -4.37 -16.22 -22.97
N LYS A 131 -3.78 -15.04 -22.76
CA LYS A 131 -2.31 -14.86 -22.74
C LYS A 131 -1.61 -15.67 -21.66
N LYS A 132 -2.32 -16.03 -20.58
CA LYS A 132 -1.85 -16.92 -19.50
C LYS A 132 -2.12 -18.40 -19.79
N GLY A 133 -2.68 -18.75 -20.94
CA GLY A 133 -2.94 -20.12 -21.37
C GLY A 133 -4.30 -20.69 -20.92
N TYR A 134 -5.21 -19.86 -20.41
CA TYR A 134 -6.55 -20.29 -20.02
C TYR A 134 -7.52 -20.23 -21.21
N ASN A 135 -8.32 -21.28 -21.38
CA ASN A 135 -9.35 -21.30 -22.41
C ASN A 135 -10.62 -20.56 -21.93
N CYS A 136 -11.05 -19.56 -22.67
CA CYS A 136 -12.33 -18.86 -22.51
C CYS A 136 -12.67 -18.08 -23.79
N ALA A 137 -13.92 -17.68 -23.98
CA ALA A 137 -14.27 -16.77 -25.07
C ALA A 137 -13.47 -15.46 -24.97
N SER A 138 -13.03 -14.90 -26.12
CA SER A 138 -12.21 -13.69 -26.19
C SER A 138 -12.98 -12.40 -25.89
N THR A 139 -14.30 -12.41 -26.05
CA THR A 139 -15.20 -11.29 -25.82
C THR A 139 -16.42 -11.71 -25.01
N GLY A 140 -17.20 -10.73 -24.57
CA GLY A 140 -18.47 -10.95 -23.89
C GLY A 140 -18.43 -10.58 -22.41
N PRO A 141 -19.60 -10.62 -21.73
CA PRO A 141 -19.74 -10.17 -20.36
C PRO A 141 -18.93 -11.03 -19.39
N PHE A 142 -18.82 -10.57 -18.15
CA PHE A 142 -18.31 -11.34 -17.02
C PHE A 142 -19.40 -12.34 -16.58
N ASN A 143 -19.57 -13.40 -17.35
CA ASN A 143 -20.57 -14.44 -17.14
C ASN A 143 -20.06 -15.54 -16.19
N ALA A 144 -20.92 -16.53 -15.89
CA ALA A 144 -20.58 -17.65 -15.02
C ALA A 144 -19.39 -18.49 -15.54
N GLU A 145 -19.23 -18.61 -16.86
CA GLU A 145 -18.06 -19.26 -17.48
C GLU A 145 -16.77 -18.51 -17.11
N LEU A 146 -16.73 -17.19 -17.31
CA LEU A 146 -15.55 -16.38 -16.96
C LEU A 146 -15.25 -16.43 -15.46
N VAL A 147 -16.28 -16.42 -14.61
CA VAL A 147 -16.12 -16.61 -13.15
C VAL A 147 -15.40 -17.93 -12.86
N GLY A 148 -15.79 -19.03 -13.52
CA GLY A 148 -15.13 -20.34 -13.38
C GLY A 148 -13.66 -20.31 -13.80
N VAL A 149 -13.35 -19.66 -14.92
CA VAL A 149 -11.97 -19.51 -15.42
C VAL A 149 -11.13 -18.65 -14.48
N VAL A 150 -11.69 -17.56 -13.96
CA VAL A 150 -11.02 -16.71 -12.96
C VAL A 150 -10.72 -17.48 -11.68
N LYS A 151 -11.68 -18.27 -11.16
CA LYS A 151 -11.44 -19.13 -9.98
C LYS A 151 -10.32 -20.13 -10.22
N LYS A 152 -10.26 -20.74 -11.42
CA LYS A 152 -9.17 -21.63 -11.79
C LYS A 152 -7.83 -20.89 -11.81
N PHE A 153 -7.76 -19.73 -12.45
CA PHE A 153 -6.56 -18.90 -12.47
C PHE A 153 -6.11 -18.49 -11.06
N GLN A 154 -7.04 -18.07 -10.21
CA GLN A 154 -6.78 -17.73 -8.81
C GLN A 154 -6.19 -18.92 -8.06
N LYS A 155 -6.78 -20.12 -8.21
CA LYS A 155 -6.26 -21.36 -7.62
C LYS A 155 -4.82 -21.64 -8.05
N ASP A 156 -4.59 -21.67 -9.36
CA ASP A 156 -3.28 -22.00 -9.94
C ASP A 156 -2.21 -20.95 -9.56
N SER A 157 -2.63 -19.71 -9.28
CA SER A 157 -1.76 -18.60 -8.84
C SER A 157 -1.58 -18.50 -7.32
N GLY A 158 -2.23 -19.34 -6.52
CA GLY A 158 -2.17 -19.29 -5.05
C GLY A 158 -2.95 -18.13 -4.43
N LEU A 159 -4.01 -17.66 -5.09
CA LEU A 159 -4.91 -16.58 -4.66
C LEU A 159 -6.23 -17.14 -4.09
N THR A 160 -6.98 -16.29 -3.38
CA THR A 160 -8.36 -16.59 -2.97
C THR A 160 -9.24 -16.81 -4.20
N GLN A 161 -10.01 -17.90 -4.22
CA GLN A 161 -10.84 -18.34 -5.36
C GLN A 161 -12.25 -17.74 -5.32
N ASP A 162 -12.35 -16.42 -5.23
CA ASP A 162 -13.63 -15.72 -5.17
C ASP A 162 -14.31 -15.54 -6.53
N GLY A 163 -13.58 -15.73 -7.64
CA GLY A 163 -14.07 -15.56 -9.01
C GLY A 163 -14.26 -14.12 -9.44
N SER A 164 -13.82 -13.16 -8.62
CA SER A 164 -13.78 -11.73 -8.92
C SER A 164 -12.38 -11.30 -9.35
N VAL A 165 -12.29 -10.21 -10.11
CA VAL A 165 -11.02 -9.60 -10.48
C VAL A 165 -10.88 -8.25 -9.78
N GLY A 166 -10.33 -8.30 -8.57
CA GLY A 166 -9.81 -7.13 -7.85
C GLY A 166 -8.34 -6.85 -8.18
N GLN A 167 -7.76 -5.85 -7.51
CA GLN A 167 -6.37 -5.40 -7.73
C GLN A 167 -5.34 -6.55 -7.68
N VAL A 168 -5.46 -7.44 -6.68
CA VAL A 168 -4.55 -8.59 -6.50
C VAL A 168 -4.63 -9.53 -7.71
N THR A 169 -5.83 -10.01 -8.07
CA THR A 169 -6.02 -10.90 -9.23
C THR A 169 -5.51 -10.23 -10.51
N LEU A 170 -5.83 -8.95 -10.70
CA LEU A 170 -5.42 -8.21 -11.88
C LEU A 170 -3.89 -8.06 -11.96
N ALA A 171 -3.23 -7.71 -10.86
CA ALA A 171 -1.78 -7.57 -10.81
C ALA A 171 -1.06 -8.86 -11.24
N VAL A 172 -1.60 -10.03 -10.87
CA VAL A 172 -1.04 -11.33 -11.29
C VAL A 172 -1.35 -11.63 -12.76
N LEU A 173 -2.55 -11.31 -13.25
CA LEU A 173 -2.90 -11.46 -14.68
C LEU A 173 -1.96 -10.64 -15.57
N GLU A 174 -1.60 -9.45 -15.14
CA GLU A 174 -0.77 -8.50 -15.89
C GLU A 174 0.73 -8.70 -15.66
N ASN A 175 1.12 -9.61 -14.77
CA ASN A 175 2.52 -9.88 -14.52
C ASN A 175 3.21 -10.42 -15.77
N THR A 176 4.27 -9.74 -16.21
CA THR A 176 5.08 -10.17 -17.37
C THR A 176 6.45 -10.72 -16.98
N VAL A 177 6.82 -10.66 -15.69
CA VAL A 177 8.12 -11.13 -15.19
C VAL A 177 7.97 -12.53 -14.60
N SER A 178 8.82 -13.46 -15.03
CA SER A 178 8.81 -14.83 -14.51
C SER A 178 9.35 -14.91 -13.08
N ASP A 179 9.04 -16.03 -12.42
CA ASP A 179 9.49 -16.35 -11.07
C ASP A 179 11.02 -16.41 -10.92
N THR A 180 11.78 -16.47 -12.03
CA THR A 180 13.25 -16.40 -12.05
C THR A 180 13.79 -15.09 -12.63
N GLY A 181 12.99 -14.36 -13.42
CA GLY A 181 13.41 -13.15 -14.12
C GLY A 181 13.40 -11.86 -13.28
N TRP A 182 12.88 -11.93 -12.05
CA TRP A 182 12.82 -10.80 -11.12
C TRP A 182 14.21 -10.35 -10.64
N LEU A 183 15.24 -11.18 -10.76
CA LEU A 183 16.63 -10.82 -10.48
C LEU A 183 17.50 -11.26 -11.66
N SER A 184 18.12 -10.29 -12.33
CA SER A 184 19.04 -10.55 -13.45
C SER A 184 20.18 -9.55 -13.42
N ASN A 185 21.42 -10.06 -13.54
CA ASN A 185 22.67 -9.28 -13.49
C ASN A 185 22.71 -8.29 -12.32
N GLY A 186 22.38 -8.78 -11.11
CA GLY A 186 22.38 -7.97 -9.88
C GLY A 186 21.31 -6.87 -9.84
N THR A 187 20.35 -6.87 -10.78
CA THR A 187 19.26 -5.90 -10.84
C THR A 187 17.94 -6.55 -10.47
N VAL A 188 17.28 -6.01 -9.45
CA VAL A 188 15.97 -6.41 -8.95
C VAL A 188 14.87 -5.73 -9.78
N ARG A 189 13.90 -6.53 -10.25
CA ARG A 189 12.76 -6.17 -11.11
C ARG A 189 11.48 -6.84 -10.62
N LEU A 190 11.01 -6.45 -9.44
CA LEU A 190 9.74 -6.87 -8.87
C LEU A 190 8.58 -6.22 -9.65
N THR A 191 7.48 -6.95 -9.78
CA THR A 191 6.20 -6.47 -10.32
C THR A 191 5.12 -6.55 -9.25
N ALA A 192 4.02 -5.82 -9.46
CA ALA A 192 2.85 -5.94 -8.59
C ALA A 192 2.34 -7.39 -8.52
N GLY A 193 2.36 -8.15 -9.62
CA GLY A 193 1.90 -9.53 -9.62
C GLY A 193 2.81 -10.50 -8.86
N LEU A 194 4.13 -10.32 -8.92
CA LEU A 194 5.06 -11.09 -8.09
C LEU A 194 4.83 -10.79 -6.59
N LEU A 195 4.69 -9.51 -6.25
CA LEU A 195 4.39 -9.07 -4.88
C LEU A 195 3.03 -9.59 -4.40
N ALA A 196 2.00 -9.55 -5.24
CA ALA A 196 0.67 -10.08 -4.93
C ALA A 196 0.72 -11.59 -4.61
N ARG A 197 1.45 -12.38 -5.41
CA ARG A 197 1.67 -13.81 -5.13
C ARG A 197 2.49 -14.05 -3.85
N CYS A 198 3.43 -13.16 -3.54
CA CYS A 198 4.15 -13.17 -2.26
C CYS A 198 3.25 -12.84 -1.06
N GLY A 199 2.09 -12.20 -1.28
CA GLY A 199 1.12 -11.87 -0.23
C GLY A 199 0.93 -10.37 0.02
N PHE A 200 1.62 -9.50 -0.72
CA PHE A 200 1.39 -8.06 -0.67
C PHE A 200 0.01 -7.70 -1.24
N LYS A 201 -0.60 -6.64 -0.71
CA LYS A 201 -1.94 -6.16 -1.06
C LYS A 201 -1.98 -4.63 -1.10
N GLN A 202 -3.02 -4.08 -1.73
CA GLN A 202 -3.39 -2.67 -1.65
C GLN A 202 -2.26 -1.70 -2.05
N THR A 203 -1.90 -0.76 -1.16
CA THR A 203 -0.95 0.34 -1.39
C THR A 203 0.33 -0.11 -2.09
N LEU A 204 1.01 -1.13 -1.57
CA LEU A 204 2.29 -1.58 -2.13
C LEU A 204 2.17 -2.32 -3.49
N LEU A 205 0.95 -2.59 -3.97
CA LEU A 205 0.71 -3.07 -5.34
C LEU A 205 0.53 -1.93 -6.36
N CYS A 206 0.34 -0.68 -5.91
CA CYS A 206 0.31 0.47 -6.81
C CYS A 206 1.71 0.70 -7.44
N SER A 207 1.73 1.00 -8.74
CA SER A 207 2.95 1.05 -9.57
C SER A 207 4.06 1.95 -9.01
N GLU A 208 3.70 3.07 -8.39
CA GLU A 208 4.63 4.00 -7.78
C GLU A 208 5.39 3.38 -6.61
N PHE A 209 4.75 2.57 -5.77
CA PHE A 209 5.40 1.92 -4.63
C PHE A 209 6.19 0.69 -5.05
N VAL A 210 5.73 -0.05 -6.07
CA VAL A 210 6.53 -1.11 -6.71
C VAL A 210 7.82 -0.52 -7.30
N SER A 211 7.74 0.66 -7.93
CA SER A 211 8.91 1.37 -8.46
C SER A 211 9.86 1.80 -7.34
N LYS A 212 9.33 2.33 -6.23
CA LYS A 212 10.13 2.69 -5.05
C LYS A 212 10.80 1.48 -4.39
N LEU A 213 10.13 0.32 -4.33
CA LEU A 213 10.72 -0.94 -3.85
C LEU A 213 11.91 -1.37 -4.72
N ASN A 214 11.75 -1.36 -6.04
CA ASN A 214 12.85 -1.70 -6.94
C ASN A 214 14.02 -0.71 -6.80
N SER A 215 13.73 0.59 -6.74
CA SER A 215 14.76 1.61 -6.51
C SER A 215 15.52 1.37 -5.20
N PHE A 216 14.82 1.06 -4.12
CA PHE A 216 15.41 0.70 -2.83
C PHE A 216 16.38 -0.48 -2.94
N PHE A 217 15.94 -1.64 -3.45
CA PHE A 217 16.81 -2.82 -3.52
C PHE A 217 18.07 -2.56 -4.36
N ASN A 218 17.91 -1.87 -5.49
CA ASN A 218 19.00 -1.61 -6.44
C ASN A 218 19.98 -0.53 -5.96
N THR A 219 19.47 0.51 -5.29
CA THR A 219 20.29 1.61 -4.75
C THR A 219 21.17 1.13 -3.60
N TYR A 220 20.59 0.38 -2.65
CA TYR A 220 21.29 -0.08 -1.44
C TYR A 220 21.99 -1.43 -1.59
N LYS A 221 22.10 -1.95 -2.82
CA LYS A 221 22.77 -3.22 -3.14
C LYS A 221 22.26 -4.41 -2.29
N ILE A 222 20.95 -4.40 -2.03
CA ILE A 222 20.21 -5.51 -1.44
C ILE A 222 19.69 -6.33 -2.62
N ASN A 223 20.59 -6.99 -3.35
CA ASN A 223 20.33 -7.50 -4.71
C ASN A 223 20.80 -8.94 -4.94
N THR A 224 20.89 -9.74 -3.88
CA THR A 224 21.03 -11.20 -3.97
C THR A 224 19.71 -11.87 -3.61
N LYS A 225 19.50 -13.12 -4.07
CA LYS A 225 18.26 -13.85 -3.77
C LYS A 225 17.95 -13.92 -2.27
N PRO A 226 18.89 -14.32 -1.39
CA PRO A 226 18.63 -14.35 0.06
C PRO A 226 18.30 -12.96 0.62
N LYS A 227 19.06 -11.93 0.24
CA LYS A 227 18.86 -10.56 0.74
C LYS A 227 17.49 -10.02 0.40
N VAL A 228 17.09 -10.08 -0.88
CA VAL A 228 15.79 -9.54 -1.32
C VAL A 228 14.64 -10.28 -0.66
N ARG A 229 14.66 -11.62 -0.65
CA ARG A 229 13.57 -12.42 -0.06
C ARG A 229 13.42 -12.16 1.44
N GLN A 230 14.53 -12.10 2.18
CA GLN A 230 14.51 -11.84 3.63
C GLN A 230 14.01 -10.45 3.93
N VAL A 231 14.48 -9.43 3.22
CA VAL A 231 14.03 -8.05 3.43
C VAL A 231 12.57 -7.88 3.01
N LEU A 232 12.11 -8.48 1.91
CA LEU A 232 10.68 -8.48 1.56
C LEU A 232 9.80 -9.09 2.66
N ALA A 233 10.27 -10.15 3.33
CA ALA A 233 9.53 -10.75 4.45
C ALA A 233 9.39 -9.78 5.63
N GLN A 234 10.41 -8.97 5.90
CA GLN A 234 10.33 -7.91 6.90
C GLN A 234 9.36 -6.80 6.45
N ILE A 235 9.47 -6.32 5.22
CA ILE A 235 8.59 -5.28 4.68
C ILE A 235 7.13 -5.74 4.74
N LEU A 236 6.85 -7.01 4.37
CA LEU A 236 5.51 -7.56 4.43
C LEU A 236 4.93 -7.51 5.87
N ALA A 237 5.77 -7.75 6.89
CA ALA A 237 5.37 -7.65 8.28
C ALA A 237 5.20 -6.19 8.76
N GLU A 238 6.16 -5.31 8.46
CA GLU A 238 6.12 -3.89 8.86
C GLU A 238 4.90 -3.17 8.27
N THR A 239 4.58 -3.46 7.01
CA THR A 239 3.55 -2.74 6.24
C THR A 239 2.16 -3.40 6.32
N GLN A 240 1.97 -4.36 7.22
CA GLN A 240 0.73 -5.15 7.34
C GLN A 240 0.29 -5.72 5.99
N TYR A 241 1.11 -6.60 5.42
CA TYR A 241 0.92 -7.22 4.11
C TYR A 241 0.87 -6.21 2.95
N GLY A 242 1.55 -5.08 3.08
CA GLY A 242 1.60 -4.06 2.04
C GLY A 242 0.49 -3.02 2.05
N THR A 243 -0.39 -3.07 3.06
CA THR A 243 -1.56 -2.20 3.12
C THR A 243 -1.20 -0.78 3.56
N ARG A 244 -0.25 -0.62 4.49
CA ARG A 244 0.04 0.68 5.12
C ARG A 244 1.53 1.00 5.06
N LEU A 245 1.85 2.29 4.90
CA LEU A 245 3.22 2.81 4.92
C LEU A 245 3.56 3.47 6.26
N MET A 246 2.55 3.72 7.09
CA MET A 246 2.68 4.26 8.43
C MET A 246 2.07 3.27 9.42
N GLU A 247 2.60 3.29 10.62
CA GLU A 247 2.07 2.55 11.74
C GLU A 247 0.61 2.91 12.03
N GLY A 248 -0.18 1.89 12.37
CA GLY A 248 -1.57 2.07 12.78
C GLY A 248 -1.67 3.00 14.00
N GLY A 249 -2.60 3.94 13.96
CA GLY A 249 -2.81 4.92 15.02
C GLY A 249 -2.07 6.25 14.81
N TYR A 250 -1.18 6.38 13.83
CA TYR A 250 -0.61 7.67 13.45
C TYR A 250 -1.70 8.66 13.01
N ARG A 251 -1.56 9.95 13.35
CA ARG A 251 -2.55 11.01 13.08
C ARG A 251 -1.87 12.27 12.57
N ALA A 252 -1.72 12.39 11.25
CA ALA A 252 -1.10 13.54 10.62
C ALA A 252 -1.79 14.87 10.98
N GLY A 253 -0.98 15.89 11.26
CA GLY A 253 -1.46 17.22 11.62
C GLY A 253 -1.93 17.36 13.07
N VAL A 254 -1.89 16.30 13.89
CA VAL A 254 -2.18 16.39 15.32
C VAL A 254 -0.92 16.80 16.06
N LYS A 255 -0.98 17.94 16.76
CA LYS A 255 0.17 18.55 17.46
C LYS A 255 0.26 18.18 18.93
N VAL A 256 -0.86 17.83 19.55
CA VAL A 256 -0.95 17.56 20.98
C VAL A 256 -1.02 16.05 21.18
N LYS A 257 -0.11 15.53 22.02
CA LYS A 257 -0.14 14.14 22.46
C LYS A 257 -1.48 13.85 23.13
N TRP A 258 -2.16 12.80 22.69
CA TRP A 258 -3.44 12.36 23.26
C TRP A 258 -3.25 11.12 24.14
N ASP A 259 -4.26 10.80 24.96
CA ASP A 259 -4.26 9.58 25.76
C ASP A 259 -4.21 8.32 24.88
N GLY A 260 -3.33 7.38 25.22
CA GLY A 260 -3.04 6.21 24.39
C GLY A 260 -2.18 6.50 23.14
N ALA A 261 -1.66 7.72 22.94
CA ALA A 261 -0.64 7.97 21.93
C ALA A 261 0.64 7.18 22.23
N ALA A 262 1.32 6.74 21.19
CA ALA A 262 2.57 6.02 21.34
C ALA A 262 3.64 6.90 22.00
N ARG A 263 4.60 6.27 22.69
CA ARG A 263 5.69 6.99 23.38
C ARG A 263 6.55 7.85 22.45
N TYR A 264 6.55 7.53 21.17
CA TYR A 264 7.29 8.20 20.11
C TYR A 264 6.43 9.18 19.31
N PHE A 265 5.22 9.53 19.77
CA PHE A 265 4.45 10.62 19.15
C PHE A 265 5.30 11.90 19.02
N PRO A 266 5.28 12.60 17.86
CA PRO A 266 4.54 12.32 16.61
C PRO A 266 5.32 11.47 15.57
N TYR A 267 6.52 10.98 15.90
CA TYR A 267 7.44 10.21 15.06
C TYR A 267 7.18 8.68 15.11
N TYR A 268 6.06 8.27 14.52
CA TYR A 268 5.61 6.87 14.44
C TYR A 268 6.44 6.06 13.44
N GLY A 269 6.23 4.74 13.41
CA GLY A 269 6.77 3.89 12.35
C GLY A 269 6.34 4.37 10.96
N GLY A 270 7.31 4.58 10.06
CA GLY A 270 7.04 4.97 8.67
C GLY A 270 8.06 4.40 7.67
N GLY A 271 7.59 4.04 6.47
CA GLY A 271 8.41 3.52 5.36
C GLY A 271 8.26 2.02 5.10
N PHE A 272 9.11 1.45 4.26
CA PHE A 272 9.08 -0.01 4.01
C PHE A 272 9.58 -0.83 5.19
N ILE A 273 10.59 -0.29 5.89
CA ILE A 273 11.01 -0.72 7.21
C ILE A 273 10.75 0.49 8.11
N HIS A 274 9.90 0.31 9.12
CA HIS A 274 9.44 1.42 9.93
C HIS A 274 10.59 2.05 10.74
N VAL A 275 10.92 3.29 10.40
CA VAL A 275 11.74 4.17 11.22
C VAL A 275 10.82 4.84 12.25
N THR A 276 11.25 4.95 13.50
CA THR A 276 10.46 5.46 14.65
C THR A 276 11.36 6.30 15.55
N PHE A 277 10.77 7.16 16.38
CA PHE A 277 11.41 8.10 17.32
C PHE A 277 12.05 9.33 16.67
N ASP A 278 11.98 10.43 17.40
CA ASP A 278 12.52 11.75 17.05
C ASP A 278 13.98 11.71 16.61
N TYR A 279 14.85 11.02 17.36
CA TYR A 279 16.28 10.96 17.04
C TYR A 279 16.54 10.32 15.67
N ALA A 280 15.79 9.26 15.31
CA ALA A 280 15.99 8.59 14.03
C ALA A 280 15.46 9.44 12.87
N TYR A 281 14.32 10.13 13.06
CA TYR A 281 13.78 11.05 12.06
C TYR A 281 14.70 12.26 11.85
N ARG A 282 15.27 12.84 12.92
CA ARG A 282 16.26 13.92 12.85
C ARG A 282 17.49 13.49 12.06
N ASP A 283 18.07 12.35 12.42
CA ASP A 283 19.29 11.85 11.79
C ASP A 283 19.04 11.46 10.32
N PHE A 284 17.87 10.88 10.01
CA PHE A 284 17.47 10.60 8.64
C PHE A 284 17.25 11.86 7.81
N SER A 285 16.56 12.86 8.36
CA SER A 285 16.33 14.15 7.71
C SER A 285 17.64 14.84 7.33
N ALA A 286 18.64 14.82 8.23
CA ALA A 286 19.99 15.29 7.93
C ALA A 286 20.67 14.46 6.84
N TYR A 287 20.54 13.13 6.89
CA TYR A 287 21.14 12.22 5.90
C TYR A 287 20.64 12.46 4.47
N ILE A 288 19.34 12.73 4.28
CA ILE A 288 18.76 12.99 2.95
C ILE A 288 18.72 14.47 2.58
N ASN A 289 19.16 15.36 3.48
CA ASN A 289 19.03 16.81 3.33
C ASN A 289 17.60 17.26 3.00
N ASP A 290 16.62 16.72 3.73
CA ASP A 290 15.20 17.06 3.58
C ASP A 290 14.59 17.35 4.96
N PRO A 291 14.46 18.64 5.32
CA PRO A 291 13.86 19.05 6.59
C PRO A 291 12.43 18.54 6.79
N LYS A 292 11.66 18.24 5.72
CA LYS A 292 10.29 17.72 5.86
C LYS A 292 10.23 16.31 6.44
N ALA A 293 11.35 15.58 6.42
CA ALA A 293 11.49 14.32 7.12
C ALA A 293 11.64 14.49 8.65
N PHE A 294 11.61 15.72 9.19
CA PHE A 294 11.63 15.95 10.63
C PHE A 294 10.68 17.08 11.07
N THR A 295 10.56 18.16 10.29
CA THR A 295 9.75 19.34 10.61
C THR A 295 8.86 19.78 9.44
N PRO A 296 7.59 20.16 9.67
CA PRO A 296 6.84 20.09 10.93
C PRO A 296 6.63 18.63 11.39
N GLU A 297 6.79 18.42 12.70
CA GLU A 297 6.82 17.11 13.35
C GLU A 297 5.53 16.30 13.14
N GLU A 298 4.38 16.98 13.12
CA GLU A 298 3.07 16.38 12.92
C GLU A 298 2.82 15.86 11.49
N TYR A 299 3.77 16.08 10.56
CA TYR A 299 3.75 15.53 9.19
C TYR A 299 5.01 14.73 8.84
N ALA A 300 6.02 14.64 9.71
CA ALA A 300 7.29 13.98 9.41
C ALA A 300 7.11 12.49 9.07
N THR A 301 6.32 11.76 9.87
CA THR A 301 6.07 10.32 9.68
C THR A 301 5.55 10.00 8.28
N GLN A 302 4.48 10.69 7.86
CA GLN A 302 3.92 10.46 6.53
C GLN A 302 4.87 10.88 5.42
N HIS A 303 5.68 11.92 5.63
CA HIS A 303 6.56 12.43 4.59
C HIS A 303 7.66 11.40 4.30
N VAL A 304 8.25 10.84 5.36
CA VAL A 304 9.18 9.72 5.26
C VAL A 304 8.51 8.50 4.62
N ALA A 305 7.32 8.13 5.10
CA ALA A 305 6.60 6.95 4.63
C ALA A 305 6.14 7.04 3.16
N TYR A 306 5.70 8.20 2.70
CA TYR A 306 5.17 8.40 1.36
C TYR A 306 6.27 8.76 0.37
N THR A 307 7.11 9.74 0.71
CA THR A 307 8.12 10.32 -0.19
C THR A 307 9.38 9.47 -0.23
N HIS A 308 9.83 8.98 0.92
CA HIS A 308 11.12 8.30 1.07
C HIS A 308 11.06 6.85 1.62
N PRO A 309 10.02 6.02 1.36
CA PRO A 309 9.85 4.74 2.06
C PRO A 309 11.00 3.76 1.88
N GLY A 310 11.62 3.79 0.69
CA GLY A 310 12.77 2.98 0.35
C GLY A 310 14.09 3.57 0.84
N THR A 311 14.26 4.89 0.72
CA THR A 311 15.47 5.58 1.18
C THR A 311 15.60 5.50 2.71
N SER A 312 14.50 5.62 3.46
CA SER A 312 14.51 5.45 4.91
C SER A 312 14.86 4.02 5.33
N ALA A 313 14.27 3.01 4.68
CA ALA A 313 14.59 1.61 4.94
C ALA A 313 16.05 1.28 4.62
N GLY A 314 16.58 1.78 3.50
CA GLY A 314 17.97 1.56 3.12
C GLY A 314 18.96 2.25 4.05
N TRP A 315 18.70 3.50 4.42
CA TRP A 315 19.46 4.21 5.45
C TRP A 315 19.43 3.45 6.78
N PHE A 316 18.25 3.02 7.23
CA PHE A 316 18.09 2.30 8.49
C PHE A 316 18.95 1.03 8.52
N LEU A 317 18.84 0.19 7.49
CA LEU A 317 19.55 -1.09 7.45
C LEU A 317 21.07 -0.91 7.27
N THR A 318 21.48 -0.05 6.33
CA THR A 318 22.87 -0.03 5.82
C THR A 318 23.73 1.08 6.42
N VAL A 319 23.13 2.07 7.07
CA VAL A 319 23.83 3.19 7.72
C VAL A 319 23.59 3.13 9.23
N LEU A 320 22.35 3.28 9.69
CA LEU A 320 22.05 3.33 11.13
C LEU A 320 22.36 2.01 11.83
N LYS A 321 22.00 0.88 11.21
CA LYS A 321 22.21 -0.48 11.74
C LYS A 321 23.39 -1.20 11.09
N LYS A 322 24.30 -0.45 10.46
CA LYS A 322 25.41 -0.99 9.66
C LYS A 322 26.20 -2.10 10.37
N SER A 323 26.58 -1.87 11.64
CA SER A 323 27.36 -2.85 12.41
C SER A 323 26.64 -4.18 12.62
N GLN A 324 25.32 -4.16 12.78
CA GLN A 324 24.50 -5.37 12.93
C GLN A 324 24.21 -6.01 11.56
N TRP A 325 23.94 -5.19 10.55
CA TRP A 325 23.68 -5.63 9.18
C TRP A 325 24.88 -6.33 8.53
N ASP A 326 26.08 -5.78 8.69
CA ASP A 326 27.31 -6.33 8.11
C ASP A 326 27.76 -7.64 8.79
N ARG A 327 27.29 -7.91 10.03
CA ARG A 327 27.57 -9.16 10.76
C ARG A 327 26.68 -10.32 10.36
N ILE A 328 25.66 -10.10 9.53
CA ILE A 328 24.76 -11.18 9.09
C ILE A 328 25.54 -12.15 8.20
N SER A 329 25.64 -13.40 8.64
CA SER A 329 26.15 -14.49 7.81
C SER A 329 25.07 -14.93 6.81
N TRP A 330 25.09 -14.35 5.61
CA TRP A 330 24.13 -14.63 4.54
C TRP A 330 24.22 -16.05 3.95
N SER A 331 25.26 -16.81 4.29
CA SER A 331 25.43 -18.22 3.94
C SER A 331 24.90 -19.18 5.02
N ALA A 332 24.45 -18.67 6.17
CA ALA A 332 23.80 -19.49 7.19
C ALA A 332 22.43 -20.02 6.70
N GLY A 333 21.87 -20.97 7.43
CA GLY A 333 20.52 -21.49 7.17
C GLY A 333 19.46 -20.37 7.17
N GLU A 334 18.46 -20.49 6.31
CA GLU A 334 17.49 -19.44 5.99
C GLU A 334 16.77 -18.90 7.23
N GLU A 335 16.44 -19.77 8.18
CA GLU A 335 15.82 -19.37 9.45
C GLU A 335 16.76 -18.55 10.33
N LYS A 336 18.05 -18.93 10.41
CA LYS A 336 19.06 -18.18 11.17
C LYS A 336 19.26 -16.79 10.56
N VAL A 337 19.28 -16.70 9.24
CA VAL A 337 19.32 -15.41 8.52
C VAL A 337 18.06 -14.60 8.81
N CYS A 338 16.88 -15.21 8.77
CA CYS A 338 15.61 -14.53 9.06
C CYS A 338 15.59 -13.95 10.48
N LYS A 339 16.07 -14.71 11.46
CA LYS A 339 16.24 -14.21 12.84
C LYS A 339 17.20 -13.03 12.89
N ALA A 340 18.38 -13.16 12.29
CA ALA A 340 19.39 -12.09 12.32
C ALA A 340 18.89 -10.79 11.66
N VAL A 341 18.19 -10.90 10.52
CA VAL A 341 17.55 -9.74 9.86
C VAL A 341 16.45 -9.15 10.75
N THR A 342 15.65 -9.98 11.42
CA THR A 342 14.63 -9.52 12.36
C THR A 342 15.24 -8.80 13.57
N ASP A 343 16.36 -9.29 14.09
CA ASP A 343 17.10 -8.64 15.19
C ASP A 343 17.63 -7.25 14.77
N VAL A 344 18.01 -7.07 13.49
CA VAL A 344 18.36 -5.75 12.94
C VAL A 344 17.14 -4.83 12.85
N VAL A 345 16.03 -5.33 12.33
CA VAL A 345 14.82 -4.54 12.05
C VAL A 345 14.09 -4.13 13.33
N ARG A 346 13.87 -5.07 14.25
CA ARG A 346 13.02 -4.85 15.43
C ARG A 346 13.82 -4.71 16.72
N GLY A 347 15.03 -5.24 16.77
CA GLY A 347 15.80 -5.43 17.99
C GLY A 347 15.92 -6.90 18.38
N VAL A 348 16.97 -7.19 19.17
CA VAL A 348 17.38 -8.55 19.52
C VAL A 348 16.32 -9.28 20.32
N GLY A 349 16.04 -10.53 19.95
CA GLY A 349 15.19 -11.44 20.73
C GLY A 349 13.69 -11.27 20.50
N LEU A 350 13.29 -10.36 19.60
CA LEU A 350 11.89 -10.19 19.25
C LEU A 350 11.39 -11.30 18.31
N PRO A 351 10.05 -11.56 18.29
CA PRO A 351 9.48 -12.64 17.50
C PRO A 351 9.79 -12.51 16.00
N TYR A 352 10.30 -13.60 15.41
CA TYR A 352 10.66 -13.70 13.99
C TYR A 352 9.91 -14.80 13.22
N LYS A 353 9.21 -15.71 13.90
CA LYS A 353 8.60 -16.92 13.28
C LYS A 353 7.59 -16.57 12.19
N GLU A 354 6.72 -15.60 12.41
CA GLU A 354 5.79 -15.11 11.38
C GLU A 354 6.52 -14.60 10.14
N ARG A 355 7.61 -13.85 10.33
CA ARG A 355 8.44 -13.33 9.22
C ARG A 355 9.14 -14.45 8.48
N TYR A 356 9.49 -15.53 9.16
CA TYR A 356 10.03 -16.72 8.52
C TYR A 356 8.98 -17.45 7.67
N GLU A 357 7.71 -17.50 8.10
CA GLU A 357 6.61 -17.99 7.25
C GLU A 357 6.44 -17.13 5.99
N PHE A 358 6.54 -15.80 6.12
CA PHE A 358 6.54 -14.90 4.97
C PHE A 358 7.73 -15.16 4.04
N TYR A 359 8.93 -15.33 4.59
CA TYR A 359 10.12 -15.68 3.82
C TYR A 359 9.91 -16.97 3.02
N LYS A 360 9.42 -18.05 3.65
CA LYS A 360 9.19 -19.33 2.97
C LYS A 360 8.22 -19.16 1.79
N LYS A 361 7.13 -18.43 1.98
CA LYS A 361 6.20 -18.12 0.89
C LYS A 361 6.87 -17.30 -0.21
N ILE A 362 7.64 -16.27 0.13
CA ILE A 362 8.34 -15.44 -0.85
C ILE A 362 9.36 -16.27 -1.65
N ALA A 363 10.09 -17.18 -0.99
CA ALA A 363 11.11 -18.01 -1.63
C ALA A 363 10.54 -19.02 -2.64
N THR A 364 9.30 -19.49 -2.46
CA THR A 364 8.65 -20.38 -3.45
C THR A 364 8.21 -19.64 -4.71
N ILE A 365 7.88 -18.35 -4.59
CA ILE A 365 7.42 -17.50 -5.69
C ILE A 365 8.59 -16.84 -6.43
N LEU A 366 9.57 -16.30 -5.70
CA LEU A 366 10.72 -15.62 -6.26
C LEU A 366 11.90 -16.59 -6.34
N LYS A 367 11.95 -17.44 -7.37
CA LYS A 367 12.92 -18.55 -7.55
C LYS A 367 14.34 -18.11 -7.85
#